data_AF-A0A3D9L6G7-F1
#
_entry.id   AF-A0A3D9L6G7-F1
#
_cell.length_a   1.000
_cell.length_b   1.000
_cell.length_c   1.000
_cell.angle_alpha   90.00
_cell.angle_beta   90.00
_cell.angle_gamma   90.00
#
_symmetry.space_group_name_H-M   'P 1'
#
loop_
_entity.id
_entity.type
_entity.pdbx_description
1 polymer ?
#
loop_
_entity_poly.entity_id
_entity_poly.type
_entity_poly.pdbx_seq_one_letter_code
_entity_poly.pdbx_strand_id
1 'polypeptide(L)'
;MYYDDRTEVFLDGEWIKAKDAKASLFDQTLHYGTGVFDGLRSYNSGNGFNIFKPFEHFKRLHSSAEKVFLKVPYTVEELIKIAYELIDRNNLTNAYIRPLVFAGPNMILAPAKETHVFMTAWKWAKYPGFEPLNCMISSYLKPSPKSTPVDAKVVGNYSANTLASAEAKKLGFDEAILLDHQGHISEGPGSNIFYEKDGELFTPKEGNILPGITRSTVMDICKELKVKVTEKDITPEELYGADHAFFCGTATEITHISSVNGEKFKKKWEDSVGYNIHMVYQQKVMFDEYQGLTIV
;
A
#
# COMPACT_ATOMS: atom_id res chain seq x y z
N MET A 1 -1.54 11.06 -15.59
CA MET A 1 -0.41 10.50 -16.36
C MET A 1 0.77 10.39 -15.39
N TYR A 2 1.48 9.26 -15.38
CA TYR A 2 2.51 8.96 -14.37
C TYR A 2 3.88 9.59 -14.68
N TYR A 3 4.14 9.96 -15.94
CA TYR A 3 5.37 10.60 -16.37
C TYR A 3 5.14 11.44 -17.63
N ASP A 4 6.08 12.33 -17.94
CA ASP A 4 6.19 13.13 -19.17
C ASP A 4 7.62 13.03 -19.75
N ASP A 5 7.91 13.72 -20.86
CA ASP A 5 9.22 13.69 -21.53
C ASP A 5 10.38 14.24 -20.69
N ARG A 6 10.09 14.95 -19.59
CA ARG A 6 11.10 15.54 -18.71
C ARG A 6 11.38 14.67 -17.49
N THR A 7 10.45 13.77 -17.17
CA THR A 7 10.50 12.92 -15.97
C THR A 7 11.77 12.08 -15.96
N GLU A 8 12.49 12.14 -14.84
CA GLU A 8 13.67 11.31 -14.57
C GLU A 8 13.32 10.16 -13.64
N VAL A 9 13.93 9.01 -13.88
CA VAL A 9 13.76 7.78 -13.11
C VAL A 9 15.11 7.18 -12.80
N PHE A 10 15.16 6.36 -11.75
CA PHE A 10 16.32 5.57 -11.42
C PHE A 10 16.16 4.16 -11.98
N LEU A 11 17.16 3.66 -12.69
CA LEU A 11 17.25 2.28 -13.16
C LEU A 11 18.68 1.78 -13.00
N ASP A 12 18.88 0.77 -12.15
CA ASP A 12 20.16 0.04 -11.98
C ASP A 12 21.41 0.92 -11.77
N GLY A 13 21.28 2.00 -11.01
CA GLY A 13 22.39 2.91 -10.69
C GLY A 13 22.44 4.15 -11.58
N GLU A 14 21.60 4.24 -12.60
CA GLU A 14 21.57 5.34 -13.55
C GLU A 14 20.31 6.20 -13.41
N TRP A 15 20.50 7.52 -13.58
CA TRP A 15 19.41 8.48 -13.74
C TRP A 15 19.13 8.69 -15.22
N ILE A 16 17.96 8.26 -15.68
CA ILE A 16 17.58 8.29 -17.09
C ILE A 16 16.21 8.95 -17.27
N LYS A 17 15.90 9.40 -18.49
CA LYS A 17 14.54 9.86 -18.79
C LYS A 17 13.58 8.68 -18.79
N ALA A 18 12.37 8.88 -18.28
CA ALA A 18 11.36 7.83 -18.13
C ALA A 18 11.06 7.10 -19.45
N LYS A 19 11.08 7.81 -20.58
CA LYS A 19 10.86 7.23 -21.92
C LYS A 19 11.99 6.31 -22.40
N ASP A 20 13.19 6.46 -21.84
CA ASP A 20 14.38 5.71 -22.21
C ASP A 20 14.62 4.51 -21.27
N ALA A 21 13.89 4.45 -20.15
CA ALA A 21 13.88 3.31 -19.24
C ALA A 21 13.21 2.10 -19.90
N LYS A 22 13.95 0.98 -19.99
CA LYS A 22 13.53 -0.24 -20.69
C LYS A 22 13.71 -1.45 -19.79
N ALA A 23 12.83 -2.42 -20.00
CA ALA A 23 12.93 -3.78 -19.48
C ALA A 23 12.98 -4.75 -20.66
N SER A 24 13.54 -5.94 -20.47
CA SER A 24 13.56 -6.97 -21.51
C SER A 24 12.19 -7.64 -21.56
N LEU A 25 11.67 -7.90 -22.76
CA LEU A 25 10.45 -8.71 -22.91
C LEU A 25 10.64 -10.17 -22.48
N PHE A 26 11.85 -10.59 -22.12
CA PHE A 26 12.16 -11.90 -21.57
C PHE A 26 12.38 -11.88 -20.05
N ASP A 27 12.23 -10.72 -19.40
CA ASP A 27 12.35 -10.60 -17.94
C ASP A 27 11.35 -11.52 -17.25
N GLN A 28 11.85 -12.29 -16.29
CA GLN A 28 11.07 -13.32 -15.62
C GLN A 28 9.83 -12.74 -14.94
N THR A 29 9.93 -11.51 -14.42
CA THR A 29 8.80 -10.82 -13.79
C THR A 29 7.62 -10.63 -14.73
N LEU A 30 7.86 -10.37 -16.03
CA LEU A 30 6.79 -10.15 -17.01
C LEU A 30 5.99 -11.43 -17.30
N HIS A 31 6.64 -12.59 -17.22
CA HIS A 31 6.01 -13.88 -17.56
C HIS A 31 5.47 -14.63 -16.36
N TYR A 32 6.13 -14.52 -15.19
CA TYR A 32 5.82 -15.33 -14.01
C TYR A 32 5.48 -14.50 -12.77
N GLY A 33 5.51 -13.16 -12.84
CA GLY A 33 5.13 -12.29 -11.73
C GLY A 33 6.14 -12.24 -10.58
N THR A 34 7.32 -12.84 -10.74
CA THR A 34 8.42 -12.84 -9.75
C THR A 34 9.07 -11.46 -9.69
N GLY A 35 8.53 -10.57 -8.86
CA GLY A 35 9.04 -9.23 -8.61
C GLY A 35 8.40 -8.68 -7.36
N VAL A 36 8.99 -7.65 -6.75
CA VAL A 36 8.43 -6.99 -5.57
C VAL A 36 8.47 -5.48 -5.73
N PHE A 37 7.53 -4.80 -5.11
CA PHE A 37 7.47 -3.34 -5.18
C PHE A 37 7.01 -2.77 -3.84
N ASP A 38 7.17 -1.47 -3.68
CA ASP A 38 6.54 -0.74 -2.58
C ASP A 38 5.83 0.52 -3.08
N GLY A 39 5.17 1.22 -2.17
CA GLY A 39 4.49 2.47 -2.40
C GLY A 39 4.73 3.39 -1.24
N LEU A 40 5.47 4.47 -1.49
CA LEU A 40 5.76 5.49 -0.49
C LEU A 40 5.05 6.78 -0.87
N ARG A 41 4.77 7.60 0.14
CA ARG A 41 4.23 8.94 -0.02
C ARG A 41 5.26 9.94 0.45
N SER A 42 5.47 10.98 -0.34
CA SER A 42 6.07 12.22 0.14
C SER A 42 4.98 13.25 0.37
N TYR A 43 5.09 13.97 1.49
CA TYR A 43 4.20 15.04 1.89
C TYR A 43 4.98 16.34 1.96
N ASN A 44 4.39 17.42 1.45
CA ASN A 44 4.90 18.77 1.65
C ASN A 44 4.76 19.13 3.13
N SER A 45 5.89 19.30 3.81
CA SER A 45 5.97 19.82 5.16
C SER A 45 6.28 21.31 5.08
N GLY A 46 5.88 22.13 6.05
CA GLY A 46 6.12 23.58 6.01
C GLY A 46 7.59 24.01 5.77
N ASN A 47 8.54 23.07 5.92
CA ASN A 47 9.98 23.25 5.72
C ASN A 47 10.57 22.46 4.52
N GLY A 48 9.74 21.95 3.60
CA GLY A 48 10.19 21.17 2.44
C GLY A 48 9.26 20.00 2.13
N PHE A 49 9.81 18.83 1.91
CA PHE A 49 9.02 17.60 1.81
C PHE A 49 9.69 16.50 2.61
N ASN A 50 8.89 15.58 3.12
CA ASN A 50 9.39 14.38 3.80
C ASN A 50 8.74 13.15 3.20
N ILE A 51 9.52 12.08 3.05
CA ILE A 51 8.97 10.77 2.71
C ILE A 51 8.51 10.14 4.02
N PHE A 52 7.26 9.67 4.05
CA PHE A 52 6.69 9.06 5.26
C PHE A 52 7.21 7.64 5.45
N LYS A 53 7.85 7.36 6.60
CA LYS A 53 8.36 6.05 7.02
C LYS A 53 9.20 5.31 5.94
N PRO A 54 10.21 5.98 5.33
CA PRO A 54 10.91 5.43 4.18
C PRO A 54 11.76 4.22 4.59
N PHE A 55 12.30 4.21 5.80
CA PHE A 55 13.04 3.07 6.35
C PHE A 55 12.18 1.81 6.42
N GLU A 56 10.96 1.92 6.95
CA GLU A 56 10.03 0.79 7.06
C GLU A 56 9.60 0.27 5.69
N HIS A 57 9.36 1.17 4.73
CA HIS A 57 9.04 0.81 3.36
C HIS A 57 10.17 0.04 2.67
N PHE A 58 11.41 0.55 2.74
CA PHE A 58 12.54 -0.14 2.12
C PHE A 58 12.95 -1.41 2.87
N LYS A 59 12.81 -1.47 4.20
CA LYS A 59 12.96 -2.71 4.97
C LYS A 59 11.95 -3.78 4.52
N ARG A 60 10.69 -3.39 4.26
CA ARG A 60 9.67 -4.30 3.72
C ARG A 60 9.98 -4.71 2.28
N LEU A 61 10.51 -3.81 1.45
CA LEU A 61 10.95 -4.13 0.08
C LEU A 61 12.03 -5.23 0.10
N HIS A 62 13.04 -5.10 0.98
CA HIS A 62 14.07 -6.12 1.19
C HIS A 62 13.47 -7.46 1.65
N SER A 63 12.63 -7.43 2.69
CA SER A 63 11.98 -8.65 3.20
C SER A 63 11.10 -9.32 2.14
N SER A 64 10.41 -8.54 1.32
CA SER A 64 9.61 -9.05 0.21
C SER A 64 10.50 -9.72 -0.83
N ALA A 65 11.61 -9.07 -1.22
CA ALA A 65 12.56 -9.59 -2.20
C ALA A 65 13.16 -10.92 -1.74
N GLU A 66 13.58 -11.02 -0.48
CA GLU A 66 14.13 -12.24 0.12
C GLU A 66 13.15 -13.42 0.02
N LYS A 67 11.87 -13.20 0.32
CA LYS A 67 10.81 -14.22 0.27
C LYS A 67 10.54 -14.76 -1.13
N VAL A 68 10.94 -14.03 -2.18
CA VAL A 68 10.83 -14.47 -3.58
C VAL A 68 12.19 -14.69 -4.22
N PHE A 69 13.24 -14.83 -3.42
CA PHE A 69 14.62 -15.14 -3.85
C PHE A 69 15.24 -14.08 -4.77
N LEU A 70 14.84 -12.82 -4.63
CA LEU A 70 15.46 -11.69 -5.32
C LEU A 70 16.47 -10.99 -4.42
N LYS A 71 17.60 -10.61 -5.01
CA LYS A 71 18.63 -9.83 -4.33
C LYS A 71 18.42 -8.35 -4.63
N VAL A 72 18.31 -7.54 -3.59
CA VAL A 72 18.33 -6.07 -3.71
C VAL A 72 19.79 -5.62 -3.58
N PRO A 73 20.41 -5.03 -4.62
CA PRO A 73 21.83 -4.64 -4.62
C PRO A 73 22.12 -3.30 -3.93
N TYR A 74 21.17 -2.75 -3.16
CA TYR A 74 21.30 -1.49 -2.43
C TYR A 74 20.93 -1.73 -0.96
N THR A 75 21.50 -0.95 -0.05
CA THR A 75 21.03 -0.92 1.35
C THR A 75 19.73 -0.12 1.47
N VAL A 76 19.07 -0.25 2.63
CA VAL A 76 17.89 0.56 2.95
C VAL A 76 18.24 2.05 2.90
N GLU A 77 19.38 2.45 3.44
CA GLU A 77 19.84 3.85 3.47
C GLU A 77 20.15 4.40 2.07
N GLU A 78 20.73 3.59 1.20
CA GLU A 78 20.97 3.96 -0.20
C GLU A 78 19.64 4.17 -0.95
N LEU A 79 18.67 3.27 -0.77
CA LEU A 79 17.35 3.41 -1.37
C LEU A 79 16.59 4.65 -0.86
N ILE A 80 16.73 4.98 0.43
CA ILE A 80 16.18 6.23 0.99
C ILE A 80 16.79 7.44 0.27
N LYS A 81 18.12 7.49 0.12
CA LYS A 81 18.81 8.60 -0.57
C LYS A 81 18.35 8.72 -2.03
N ILE A 82 18.26 7.60 -2.75
CA ILE A 82 17.75 7.54 -4.12
C ILE A 82 16.30 8.08 -4.18
N ALA A 83 15.45 7.73 -3.22
CA ALA A 83 14.07 8.21 -3.19
C ALA A 83 13.96 9.73 -2.99
N TYR A 84 14.78 10.32 -2.11
CA TYR A 84 14.83 11.77 -1.95
C TYR A 84 15.36 12.47 -3.20
N GLU A 85 16.46 11.98 -3.77
CA GLU A 85 17.03 12.53 -5.01
C GLU A 85 16.04 12.44 -6.19
N LEU A 86 15.26 11.35 -6.27
CA LEU A 86 14.21 11.18 -7.28
C LEU A 86 13.12 12.25 -7.19
N ILE A 87 12.71 12.63 -5.97
CA ILE A 87 11.74 13.70 -5.74
C ILE A 87 12.32 15.05 -6.16
N ASP A 88 13.57 15.34 -5.78
CA ASP A 88 14.27 16.58 -6.13
C ASP A 88 14.44 16.74 -7.65
N ARG A 89 14.94 15.71 -8.33
CA ARG A 89 15.16 15.71 -9.79
C ARG A 89 13.89 15.98 -10.59
N ASN A 90 12.75 15.56 -10.07
CA ASN A 90 11.45 15.76 -10.71
C ASN A 90 10.70 16.99 -10.20
N ASN A 91 11.31 17.81 -9.33
CA ASN A 91 10.71 18.99 -8.70
C ASN A 91 9.35 18.67 -8.05
N LEU A 92 9.29 17.55 -7.34
CA LEU A 92 8.09 17.07 -6.66
C LEU A 92 8.13 17.42 -5.17
N THR A 93 6.96 17.44 -4.53
CA THR A 93 6.84 17.60 -3.06
C THR A 93 5.77 16.65 -2.53
N ASN A 94 4.52 16.81 -2.97
CA ASN A 94 3.46 15.84 -2.74
C ASN A 94 3.48 14.79 -3.86
N ALA A 95 4.06 13.63 -3.55
CA ALA A 95 4.35 12.61 -4.54
C ALA A 95 4.06 11.20 -4.04
N TYR A 96 3.79 10.32 -4.98
CA TYR A 96 3.85 8.88 -4.77
C TYR A 96 5.14 8.35 -5.38
N ILE A 97 5.87 7.52 -4.64
CA ILE A 97 7.12 6.90 -5.07
C ILE A 97 6.88 5.40 -5.22
N ARG A 98 7.35 4.83 -6.32
CA ARG A 98 7.20 3.42 -6.71
C ARG A 98 8.58 2.81 -6.95
N PRO A 99 9.21 2.22 -5.92
CA PRO A 99 10.29 1.28 -6.13
C PRO A 99 9.74 -0.06 -6.64
N LEU A 100 10.43 -0.66 -7.58
CA LEU A 100 10.19 -1.97 -8.15
C LEU A 100 11.52 -2.71 -8.26
N VAL A 101 11.58 -3.90 -7.66
CA VAL A 101 12.68 -4.86 -7.83
C VAL A 101 12.14 -5.99 -8.67
N PHE A 102 12.71 -6.20 -9.86
CA PHE A 102 12.21 -7.17 -10.83
C PHE A 102 13.33 -8.10 -11.32
N ALA A 103 12.95 -9.35 -11.56
CA ALA A 103 13.81 -10.42 -12.03
C ALA A 103 14.12 -10.23 -13.52
N GLY A 104 15.41 -10.28 -13.87
CA GLY A 104 15.89 -10.21 -15.26
C GLY A 104 15.53 -11.45 -16.09
N PRO A 105 16.11 -11.61 -17.29
CA PRO A 105 15.69 -12.64 -18.25
C PRO A 105 15.86 -14.07 -17.72
N ASN A 106 14.76 -14.82 -17.58
CA ASN A 106 14.80 -16.22 -17.17
C ASN A 106 13.47 -16.97 -17.46
N MET A 107 13.40 -17.71 -18.57
CA MET A 107 12.18 -18.40 -19.05
C MET A 107 12.01 -19.81 -18.46
N ILE A 108 12.49 -20.04 -17.24
CA ILE A 108 12.29 -21.28 -16.48
C ILE A 108 11.75 -20.97 -15.08
N LEU A 109 11.13 -21.95 -14.44
CA LEU A 109 10.57 -21.84 -13.08
C LEU A 109 11.65 -22.02 -11.99
N ALA A 110 12.66 -21.16 -12.01
CA ALA A 110 13.70 -21.06 -11.00
C ALA A 110 14.08 -19.59 -10.80
N PRO A 111 14.57 -19.15 -9.63
CA PRO A 111 14.93 -17.75 -9.41
C PRO A 111 15.91 -17.22 -10.48
N ALA A 112 15.62 -16.05 -11.06
CA ALA A 112 16.56 -15.36 -11.94
C ALA A 112 17.84 -15.00 -11.17
N LYS A 113 18.99 -15.05 -11.87
CA LYS A 113 20.28 -14.63 -11.29
C LYS A 113 20.46 -13.11 -11.33
N GLU A 114 19.83 -12.47 -12.32
CA GLU A 114 19.86 -11.03 -12.52
C GLU A 114 18.62 -10.40 -11.89
N THR A 115 18.81 -9.24 -11.28
CA THR A 115 17.74 -8.47 -10.65
C THR A 115 17.98 -7.00 -10.95
N HIS A 116 16.91 -6.31 -11.29
CA HIS A 116 16.89 -4.90 -11.64
C HIS A 116 16.14 -4.11 -10.56
N VAL A 117 16.57 -2.87 -10.32
CA VAL A 117 15.92 -1.93 -9.41
C VAL A 117 15.52 -0.69 -10.18
N PHE A 118 14.22 -0.48 -10.28
CA PHE A 118 13.60 0.69 -10.86
C PHE A 118 12.92 1.54 -9.79
N MET A 119 13.09 2.85 -9.85
CA MET A 119 12.35 3.78 -8.99
C MET A 119 11.82 4.97 -9.78
N THR A 120 10.52 5.22 -9.65
CA THR A 120 9.84 6.36 -10.27
C THR A 120 8.94 7.06 -9.26
N ALA A 121 8.62 8.32 -9.52
CA ALA A 121 7.72 9.10 -8.72
C ALA A 121 6.84 9.98 -9.60
N TRP A 122 5.64 10.26 -9.13
CA TRP A 122 4.73 11.18 -9.81
C TRP A 122 3.98 12.03 -8.81
N LYS A 123 3.55 13.21 -9.27
CA LYS A 123 2.70 14.08 -8.47
C LYS A 123 1.44 13.31 -8.07
N TRP A 124 1.25 13.16 -6.78
CA TRP A 124 0.09 12.52 -6.20
C TRP A 124 -0.49 13.54 -5.24
N ALA A 125 -1.46 14.32 -5.73
CA ALA A 125 -2.15 15.29 -4.90
C ALA A 125 -2.85 14.57 -3.73
N LYS A 126 -3.34 15.34 -2.75
CA LYS A 126 -4.26 14.79 -1.74
C LYS A 126 -5.33 13.96 -2.45
N TYR A 127 -5.59 12.77 -1.92
CA TYR A 127 -6.87 12.12 -2.23
C TYR A 127 -7.95 13.14 -1.85
N PRO A 128 -8.99 13.39 -2.67
CA PRO A 128 -10.17 14.10 -2.20
C PRO A 128 -10.79 13.25 -1.09
N GLY A 129 -10.28 13.43 0.13
CA GLY A 129 -10.30 12.49 1.25
C GLY A 129 -11.62 12.40 1.98
N PHE A 130 -12.73 12.59 1.28
CA PHE A 130 -14.07 12.55 1.87
C PHE A 130 -15.09 11.82 1.02
N GLU A 131 -14.76 11.42 -0.22
CA GLU A 131 -15.72 10.64 -1.01
C GLU A 131 -15.85 9.27 -0.36
N PRO A 132 -17.01 8.99 0.26
CA PRO A 132 -17.17 7.78 1.00
C PRO A 132 -17.29 6.62 0.01
N LEU A 133 -16.56 5.54 0.26
CA LEU A 133 -16.52 4.42 -0.67
C LEU A 133 -17.77 3.55 -0.50
N ASN A 134 -18.46 3.28 -1.61
CA ASN A 134 -19.41 2.18 -1.71
C ASN A 134 -18.66 0.93 -2.17
N CYS A 135 -18.39 0.02 -1.25
CA CYS A 135 -17.62 -1.18 -1.50
C CYS A 135 -18.51 -2.40 -1.76
N MET A 136 -17.95 -3.45 -2.36
CA MET A 136 -18.56 -4.78 -2.40
C MET A 136 -17.60 -5.86 -1.92
N ILE A 137 -18.14 -6.98 -1.45
CA ILE A 137 -17.33 -8.19 -1.25
C ILE A 137 -17.14 -8.86 -2.60
N SER A 138 -15.87 -8.94 -3.04
CA SER A 138 -15.47 -9.50 -4.33
C SER A 138 -15.61 -11.02 -4.34
N SER A 139 -15.91 -11.57 -5.52
CA SER A 139 -15.92 -13.01 -5.77
C SER A 139 -14.50 -13.59 -5.81
N TYR A 140 -13.51 -12.76 -6.11
CA TYR A 140 -12.09 -13.10 -6.04
C TYR A 140 -11.58 -13.06 -4.60
N LEU A 141 -10.89 -14.13 -4.21
CA LEU A 141 -10.23 -14.27 -2.92
C LEU A 141 -8.78 -13.78 -2.98
N LYS A 142 -8.24 -13.45 -1.81
CA LYS A 142 -6.80 -13.29 -1.65
C LYS A 142 -6.07 -14.62 -1.87
N PRO A 143 -4.82 -14.58 -2.38
CA PRO A 143 -3.98 -15.76 -2.37
C PRO A 143 -3.86 -16.33 -0.96
N SER A 144 -3.78 -17.66 -0.85
CA SER A 144 -3.54 -18.29 0.44
C SER A 144 -2.08 -18.13 0.86
N PRO A 145 -1.76 -17.92 2.15
CA PRO A 145 -0.39 -18.01 2.65
C PRO A 145 0.27 -19.39 2.36
N LYS A 146 -0.53 -20.43 2.09
CA LYS A 146 -0.05 -21.74 1.66
C LYS A 146 0.37 -21.80 0.18
N SER A 147 0.06 -20.77 -0.60
CA SER A 147 0.38 -20.69 -2.04
C SER A 147 1.52 -19.74 -2.35
N THR A 148 1.52 -18.54 -1.76
CA THR A 148 2.46 -17.46 -2.05
C THR A 148 2.66 -16.62 -0.78
N PRO A 149 3.81 -15.96 -0.59
CA PRO A 149 4.01 -15.05 0.54
C PRO A 149 3.02 -13.87 0.48
N VAL A 150 1.96 -13.92 1.28
CA VAL A 150 0.92 -12.88 1.36
C VAL A 150 1.36 -11.68 2.18
N ASP A 151 2.35 -11.88 3.05
CA ASP A 151 3.00 -10.85 3.87
C ASP A 151 4.19 -10.20 3.12
N ALA A 152 4.31 -10.45 1.81
CA ALA A 152 5.25 -9.82 0.90
C ALA A 152 4.49 -9.08 -0.22
N LYS A 153 5.04 -7.94 -0.66
CA LYS A 153 4.41 -7.11 -1.69
C LYS A 153 4.86 -7.52 -3.10
N VAL A 154 4.47 -8.73 -3.49
CA VAL A 154 4.86 -9.41 -4.73
C VAL A 154 3.99 -8.96 -5.92
N VAL A 155 4.60 -8.71 -7.07
CA VAL A 155 3.92 -8.32 -8.32
C VAL A 155 2.80 -9.31 -8.69
N GLY A 156 3.09 -10.62 -8.73
CA GLY A 156 2.12 -11.66 -9.09
C GLY A 156 0.86 -11.67 -8.21
N ASN A 157 0.97 -11.35 -6.91
CA ASN A 157 -0.15 -11.32 -5.97
C ASN A 157 -1.20 -10.24 -6.34
N TYR A 158 -0.82 -9.21 -7.11
CA TYR A 158 -1.72 -8.13 -7.53
C TYR A 158 -2.66 -8.51 -8.67
N SER A 159 -2.51 -9.70 -9.26
CA SER A 159 -3.44 -10.20 -10.29
C SER A 159 -4.85 -10.34 -9.72
N ALA A 160 -5.00 -10.99 -8.55
CA ALA A 160 -6.28 -11.12 -7.86
C ALA A 160 -6.86 -9.76 -7.45
N ASN A 161 -6.01 -8.86 -6.93
CA ASN A 161 -6.41 -7.51 -6.52
C ASN A 161 -6.96 -6.71 -7.72
N THR A 162 -6.29 -6.79 -8.88
CA THR A 162 -6.71 -6.09 -10.09
C THR A 162 -8.05 -6.60 -10.60
N LEU A 163 -8.27 -7.92 -10.57
CA LEU A 163 -9.54 -8.54 -10.94
C LEU A 163 -10.68 -8.12 -10.00
N ALA A 164 -10.44 -8.11 -8.69
CA ALA A 164 -11.41 -7.66 -7.69
C ALA A 164 -11.81 -6.18 -7.89
N SER A 165 -10.84 -5.28 -8.07
CA SER A 165 -11.12 -3.86 -8.37
C SER A 165 -11.89 -3.69 -9.68
N ALA A 166 -11.57 -4.48 -10.71
CA ALA A 166 -12.28 -4.42 -11.99
C ALA A 166 -13.72 -4.93 -11.87
N GLU A 167 -13.96 -5.99 -11.10
CA GLU A 167 -15.29 -6.51 -10.77
C GLU A 167 -16.14 -5.45 -10.07
N ALA A 168 -15.62 -4.83 -9.00
CA ALA A 168 -16.33 -3.79 -8.26
C ALA A 168 -16.79 -2.64 -9.16
N LYS A 169 -15.85 -2.09 -9.96
CA LYS A 169 -16.14 -0.99 -10.89
C LYS A 169 -17.17 -1.37 -11.94
N LYS A 170 -17.09 -2.59 -12.47
CA LYS A 170 -18.06 -3.09 -13.47
C LYS A 170 -19.48 -3.19 -12.88
N LEU A 171 -19.59 -3.45 -11.59
CA LEU A 171 -20.86 -3.57 -10.87
C LEU A 171 -21.35 -2.25 -10.23
N GLY A 172 -20.63 -1.14 -10.45
CA GLY A 172 -21.01 0.19 -9.96
C GLY A 172 -20.60 0.48 -8.51
N PHE A 173 -19.66 -0.30 -7.96
CA PHE A 173 -19.00 -0.04 -6.68
C PHE A 173 -17.68 0.69 -6.88
N ASP A 174 -17.24 1.43 -5.88
CA ASP A 174 -16.00 2.20 -5.92
C ASP A 174 -14.77 1.30 -5.77
N GLU A 175 -14.86 0.30 -4.88
CA GLU A 175 -13.76 -0.64 -4.62
C GLU A 175 -14.25 -1.98 -4.05
N ALA A 176 -13.40 -3.00 -4.12
CA ALA A 176 -13.67 -4.31 -3.55
C ALA A 176 -13.16 -4.47 -2.10
N ILE A 177 -13.74 -5.44 -1.39
CA ILE A 177 -13.21 -6.08 -0.18
C ILE A 177 -13.01 -7.55 -0.53
N LEU A 178 -11.80 -8.07 -0.31
CA LEU A 178 -11.48 -9.46 -0.58
C LEU A 178 -11.56 -10.28 0.71
N LEU A 179 -11.98 -11.54 0.55
CA LEU A 179 -11.93 -12.54 1.61
C LEU A 179 -10.65 -13.37 1.52
N ASP A 180 -10.28 -14.00 2.62
CA ASP A 180 -9.28 -15.06 2.65
C ASP A 180 -9.87 -16.41 2.17
N HIS A 181 -9.01 -17.42 2.08
CA HIS A 181 -9.39 -18.78 1.67
C HIS A 181 -10.35 -19.50 2.64
N GLN A 182 -10.64 -18.93 3.81
CA GLN A 182 -11.56 -19.47 4.81
C GLN A 182 -12.88 -18.69 4.85
N GLY A 183 -13.03 -17.65 4.02
CA GLY A 183 -14.23 -16.81 3.97
C GLY A 183 -14.24 -15.65 4.97
N HIS A 184 -13.12 -15.35 5.63
CA HIS A 184 -13.00 -14.19 6.50
C HIS A 184 -12.59 -12.94 5.70
N ILE A 185 -12.95 -11.76 6.18
CA ILE A 185 -12.47 -10.48 5.65
C ILE A 185 -10.94 -10.47 5.72
N SER A 186 -10.30 -10.21 4.57
CA SER A 186 -8.85 -10.04 4.48
C SER A 186 -8.48 -8.56 4.35
N GLU A 187 -8.66 -7.96 3.18
CA GLU A 187 -8.31 -6.56 2.94
C GLU A 187 -8.93 -6.08 1.62
N GLY A 188 -8.84 -4.77 1.34
CA GLY A 188 -9.12 -4.26 0.01
C GLY A 188 -7.98 -4.61 -0.97
N PRO A 189 -8.17 -4.40 -2.29
CA PRO A 189 -7.16 -4.67 -3.31
C PRO A 189 -5.79 -4.03 -3.06
N GLY A 190 -5.75 -2.87 -2.40
CA GLY A 190 -4.52 -2.13 -2.12
C GLY A 190 -4.38 -1.58 -0.70
N SER A 191 -5.25 -1.99 0.22
CA SER A 191 -5.40 -1.35 1.54
C SER A 191 -5.93 -2.32 2.60
N ASN A 192 -5.38 -2.27 3.81
CA ASN A 192 -5.95 -3.01 4.94
C ASN A 192 -7.29 -2.38 5.35
N ILE A 193 -8.13 -3.14 6.06
CA ILE A 193 -9.46 -2.71 6.51
C ILE A 193 -9.55 -2.72 8.04
N PHE A 194 -10.31 -1.76 8.56
CA PHE A 194 -10.75 -1.68 9.95
C PHE A 194 -12.26 -1.50 9.98
N TYR A 195 -12.91 -2.04 11.00
CA TYR A 195 -14.27 -1.67 11.35
C TYR A 195 -14.35 -1.24 12.82
N GLU A 196 -15.34 -0.40 13.11
CA GLU A 196 -15.66 0.08 14.45
C GLU A 196 -16.92 -0.60 14.95
N LYS A 197 -16.92 -1.02 16.22
CA LYS A 197 -18.12 -1.46 16.92
C LYS A 197 -18.07 -1.03 18.37
N ASP A 198 -19.09 -0.29 18.81
CA ASP A 198 -19.23 0.14 20.21
C ASP A 198 -17.99 0.89 20.76
N GLY A 199 -17.36 1.69 19.90
CA GLY A 199 -16.15 2.47 20.23
C GLY A 199 -14.83 1.69 20.24
N GLU A 200 -14.85 0.40 19.93
CA GLU A 200 -13.65 -0.41 19.72
C GLU A 200 -13.37 -0.63 18.22
N LEU A 201 -12.09 -0.75 17.86
CA LEU A 201 -11.69 -1.09 16.50
C LEU A 201 -11.32 -2.55 16.35
N PHE A 202 -11.60 -3.08 15.17
CA PHE A 202 -11.31 -4.45 14.78
C PHE A 202 -10.66 -4.45 13.41
N THR A 203 -9.67 -5.31 13.23
CA THR A 203 -8.97 -5.48 11.95
C THR A 203 -8.59 -6.95 11.77
N PRO A 204 -8.51 -7.45 10.53
CA PRO A 204 -8.03 -8.80 10.29
C PRO A 204 -6.65 -9.01 10.92
N LYS A 205 -6.46 -10.16 11.56
CA LYS A 205 -5.15 -10.57 12.09
C LYS A 205 -4.17 -10.88 10.96
N GLU A 206 -2.87 -10.76 11.24
CA GLU A 206 -1.84 -11.14 10.27
C GLU A 206 -1.91 -12.64 9.88
N GLY A 207 -1.29 -12.96 8.74
CA GLY A 207 -1.26 -14.31 8.18
C GLY A 207 -2.09 -14.47 6.90
N ASN A 208 -3.14 -13.66 6.71
CA ASN A 208 -3.93 -13.61 5.46
C ASN A 208 -3.99 -12.20 4.85
N ILE A 209 -3.18 -11.26 5.34
CA ILE A 209 -3.13 -9.86 4.89
C ILE A 209 -1.69 -9.41 4.71
N LEU A 210 -1.48 -8.31 3.98
CA LEU A 210 -0.19 -7.63 3.99
C LEU A 210 -0.03 -6.85 5.32
N PRO A 211 1.09 -6.96 6.04
CA PRO A 211 1.37 -6.11 7.21
C PRO A 211 1.63 -4.66 6.74
N GLY A 212 0.56 -3.87 6.65
CA GLY A 212 0.61 -2.51 6.14
C GLY A 212 1.30 -1.54 7.09
N ILE A 213 2.15 -0.66 6.55
CA ILE A 213 2.80 0.41 7.32
C ILE A 213 1.78 1.44 7.80
N THR A 214 0.78 1.79 6.97
CA THR A 214 -0.34 2.63 7.40
C THR A 214 -1.19 1.93 8.46
N ARG A 215 -1.43 0.62 8.35
CA ARG A 215 -2.10 -0.19 9.39
C ARG A 215 -1.36 -0.10 10.72
N SER A 216 -0.04 -0.35 10.74
CA SER A 216 0.76 -0.19 11.95
C SER A 216 0.67 1.23 12.52
N THR A 217 0.66 2.24 11.66
CA THR A 217 0.52 3.64 12.06
C THR A 217 -0.84 3.91 12.70
N VAL A 218 -1.93 3.36 12.15
CA VAL A 218 -3.26 3.41 12.76
C VAL A 218 -3.25 2.75 14.14
N MET A 219 -2.62 1.58 14.30
CA MET A 219 -2.49 0.90 15.60
C MET A 219 -1.75 1.76 16.63
N ASP A 220 -0.68 2.45 16.21
CA ASP A 220 0.08 3.33 17.10
C ASP A 220 -0.73 4.57 17.51
N ILE A 221 -1.46 5.19 16.58
CA ILE A 221 -2.39 6.28 16.89
C ILE A 221 -3.48 5.80 17.86
N CYS A 222 -4.00 4.57 17.71
CA CYS A 222 -4.98 4.03 18.64
C CYS A 222 -4.42 3.90 20.06
N LYS A 223 -3.16 3.50 20.22
CA LYS A 223 -2.49 3.46 21.54
C LYS A 223 -2.41 4.85 22.17
N GLU A 224 -2.04 5.88 21.38
CA GLU A 224 -2.00 7.28 21.83
C GLU A 224 -3.38 7.78 22.28
N LEU A 225 -4.42 7.45 21.49
CA LEU A 225 -5.81 7.83 21.76
C LEU A 225 -6.52 6.93 22.79
N LYS A 226 -5.83 5.89 23.30
CA LYS A 226 -6.40 4.88 24.21
C LYS A 226 -7.63 4.16 23.64
N VAL A 227 -7.66 4.00 22.32
CA VAL A 227 -8.66 3.20 21.60
C VAL A 227 -8.21 1.75 21.63
N LYS A 228 -9.10 0.86 22.06
CA LYS A 228 -8.84 -0.58 22.00
C LYS A 228 -8.94 -1.06 20.55
N VAL A 229 -7.93 -1.80 20.12
CA VAL A 229 -7.91 -2.47 18.81
C VAL A 229 -7.75 -3.96 18.99
N THR A 230 -8.61 -4.74 18.34
CA THR A 230 -8.60 -6.19 18.37
C THR A 230 -8.26 -6.75 16.99
N GLU A 231 -7.18 -7.52 16.91
CA GLU A 231 -6.84 -8.30 15.72
C GLU A 231 -7.52 -9.67 15.79
N LYS A 232 -8.41 -9.98 14.84
CA LYS A 232 -9.16 -11.26 14.83
C LYS A 232 -9.51 -11.69 13.41
N ASP A 233 -9.99 -12.93 13.26
CA ASP A 233 -10.71 -13.34 12.06
C ASP A 233 -12.09 -12.66 12.09
N ILE A 234 -12.51 -12.10 10.96
CA ILE A 234 -13.73 -11.28 10.86
C ILE A 234 -14.62 -11.89 9.79
N THR A 235 -15.88 -12.19 10.10
CA THR A 235 -16.84 -12.64 9.07
C THR A 235 -17.47 -11.45 8.34
N PRO A 236 -17.99 -11.64 7.12
CA PRO A 236 -18.80 -10.62 6.44
C PRO A 236 -19.96 -10.07 7.28
N GLU A 237 -20.64 -10.93 8.05
CA GLU A 237 -21.77 -10.57 8.90
C GLU A 237 -21.35 -9.61 10.02
N GLU A 238 -20.16 -9.82 10.60
CA GLU A 238 -19.61 -8.88 11.59
C GLU A 238 -19.36 -7.50 10.97
N LEU A 239 -18.85 -7.45 9.73
CA LEU A 239 -18.64 -6.20 9.02
C LEU A 239 -19.95 -5.49 8.69
N TYR A 240 -21.00 -6.21 8.27
CA TYR A 240 -22.34 -5.61 8.06
C TYR A 240 -22.94 -5.07 9.35
N GLY A 241 -22.65 -5.70 10.48
CA GLY A 241 -23.09 -5.28 11.81
C GLY A 241 -22.27 -4.15 12.43
N ALA A 242 -21.20 -3.68 11.76
CA ALA A 242 -20.33 -2.62 12.26
C ALA A 242 -21.03 -1.25 12.29
N ASP A 243 -20.51 -0.36 13.11
CA ASP A 243 -20.97 1.03 13.19
C ASP A 243 -20.36 1.88 12.07
N HIS A 244 -19.09 1.64 11.75
CA HIS A 244 -18.31 2.29 10.69
C HIS A 244 -17.25 1.33 10.16
N ALA A 245 -16.71 1.61 8.97
CA ALA A 245 -15.53 0.95 8.45
C ALA A 245 -14.66 1.90 7.63
N PHE A 246 -13.37 1.59 7.52
CA PHE A 246 -12.44 2.35 6.71
C PHE A 246 -11.31 1.48 6.16
N PHE A 247 -10.79 1.89 5.02
CA PHE A 247 -9.53 1.38 4.49
C PHE A 247 -8.36 2.21 4.97
N CYS A 248 -7.20 1.57 5.09
CA CYS A 248 -5.93 2.26 5.28
C CYS A 248 -4.82 1.71 4.38
N GLY A 249 -3.98 2.59 3.86
CA GLY A 249 -2.86 2.23 2.99
C GLY A 249 -2.08 3.47 2.53
N THR A 250 -0.93 3.32 1.87
CA THR A 250 -0.14 4.50 1.45
C THR A 250 -0.88 5.36 0.43
N ALA A 251 -1.52 4.74 -0.57
CA ALA A 251 -2.27 5.46 -1.58
C ALA A 251 -3.63 5.94 -1.07
N THR A 252 -4.29 5.10 -0.26
CA THR A 252 -5.65 5.30 0.29
C THR A 252 -5.66 6.17 1.55
N GLU A 253 -4.51 6.40 2.18
CA GLU A 253 -4.39 7.05 3.49
C GLU A 253 -5.32 6.39 4.52
N ILE A 254 -6.30 7.11 5.04
CA ILE A 254 -7.42 6.58 5.82
C ILE A 254 -8.70 7.06 5.13
N THR A 255 -9.43 6.13 4.50
CA THR A 255 -10.61 6.43 3.68
C THR A 255 -11.84 5.69 4.18
N HIS A 256 -12.91 6.44 4.42
CA HIS A 256 -14.21 5.95 4.89
C HIS A 256 -14.89 5.03 3.88
N ILE A 257 -15.48 3.93 4.37
CA ILE A 257 -16.39 3.07 3.62
C ILE A 257 -17.81 3.38 4.09
N SER A 258 -18.66 3.96 3.25
CA SER A 258 -20.07 4.26 3.60
C SER A 258 -20.99 3.07 3.50
N SER A 259 -20.67 2.09 2.65
CA SER A 259 -21.51 0.92 2.44
C SER A 259 -20.71 -0.28 1.96
N VAL A 260 -21.24 -1.47 2.25
CA VAL A 260 -20.74 -2.74 1.73
C VAL A 260 -21.92 -3.49 1.10
N ASN A 261 -21.79 -3.91 -0.16
CA ASN A 261 -22.85 -4.60 -0.92
C ASN A 261 -24.19 -3.82 -0.94
N GLY A 262 -24.12 -2.49 -0.92
CA GLY A 262 -25.28 -1.61 -0.91
C GLY A 262 -25.90 -1.38 0.48
N GLU A 263 -25.44 -2.08 1.52
CA GLU A 263 -25.85 -1.83 2.90
C GLU A 263 -25.03 -0.69 3.50
N LYS A 264 -25.70 0.38 3.92
CA LYS A 264 -25.06 1.57 4.49
C LYS A 264 -24.83 1.43 5.99
N PHE A 265 -23.68 1.92 6.44
CA PHE A 265 -23.47 2.18 7.85
C PHE A 265 -24.38 3.30 8.33
N LYS A 266 -24.95 3.14 9.55
CA LYS A 266 -26.04 4.00 10.04
C LYS A 266 -25.56 5.30 10.67
N LYS A 267 -24.34 5.31 11.20
CA LYS A 267 -23.76 6.46 11.93
C LYS A 267 -22.97 7.34 10.96
N LYS A 268 -22.85 8.63 11.27
CA LYS A 268 -22.06 9.57 10.48
C LYS A 268 -20.58 9.30 10.68
N TRP A 269 -19.78 9.43 9.62
CA TRP A 269 -18.34 9.19 9.68
C TRP A 269 -17.63 10.09 10.70
N GLU A 270 -18.05 11.34 10.80
CA GLU A 270 -17.47 12.34 11.69
C GLU A 270 -17.62 11.99 13.19
N ASP A 271 -18.58 11.12 13.51
CA ASP A 271 -18.81 10.63 14.87
C ASP A 271 -17.96 9.38 15.20
N SER A 272 -17.17 8.87 14.23
CA SER A 272 -16.39 7.64 14.37
C SER A 272 -15.01 7.86 15.00
N VAL A 273 -14.49 6.80 15.62
CA VAL A 273 -13.07 6.69 15.98
C VAL A 273 -12.18 6.78 14.74
N GLY A 274 -12.61 6.20 13.62
CA GLY A 274 -11.89 6.25 12.35
C GLY A 274 -11.62 7.68 11.85
N TYR A 275 -12.57 8.60 12.03
CA TYR A 275 -12.40 10.01 11.70
C TYR A 275 -11.36 10.69 12.58
N ASN A 276 -11.38 10.43 13.89
CA ASN A 276 -10.37 10.97 14.82
C ASN A 276 -8.96 10.49 14.44
N ILE A 277 -8.82 9.21 14.11
CA ILE A 277 -7.53 8.64 13.66
C ILE A 277 -7.10 9.29 12.34
N HIS A 278 -8.02 9.49 11.38
CA HIS A 278 -7.73 10.22 10.15
C HIS A 278 -7.15 11.61 10.44
N MET A 279 -7.79 12.38 11.32
CA MET A 279 -7.33 13.73 11.67
C MET A 279 -5.92 13.72 12.28
N VAL A 280 -5.65 12.79 13.20
CA VAL A 280 -4.31 12.63 13.79
C VAL A 280 -3.29 12.18 12.74
N TYR A 281 -3.64 11.23 11.87
CA TYR A 281 -2.77 10.77 10.78
C TYR A 281 -2.38 11.94 9.87
N GLN A 282 -3.36 12.75 9.44
CA GLN A 282 -3.11 13.92 8.60
C GLN A 282 -2.20 14.95 9.28
N GLN A 283 -2.40 15.21 10.57
CA GLN A 283 -1.50 16.08 11.32
C GLN A 283 -0.06 15.55 11.30
N LYS A 284 0.12 14.27 11.65
CA LYS A 284 1.46 13.72 11.78
C LYS A 284 2.22 13.61 10.45
N VAL A 285 1.54 13.32 9.33
CA VAL A 285 2.20 13.27 8.01
C VAL A 285 2.49 14.66 7.43
N MET A 286 1.73 15.69 7.82
CA MET A 286 1.93 17.08 7.36
C MET A 286 2.95 17.85 8.20
N PHE A 287 3.05 17.54 9.50
CA PHE A 287 3.91 18.25 10.46
C PHE A 287 5.14 17.45 10.89
N ASP A 288 5.46 16.36 10.19
CA ASP A 288 6.72 15.63 10.33
C ASP A 288 6.97 15.05 11.74
N GLU A 289 5.91 14.72 12.48
CA GLU A 289 6.03 14.16 13.84
C GLU A 289 6.56 12.72 13.88
N TYR A 290 6.90 12.14 12.72
CA TYR A 290 7.39 10.76 12.57
C TYR A 290 8.88 10.65 12.24
N GLN A 291 9.68 11.72 12.39
CA GLN A 291 11.13 11.60 12.23
C GLN A 291 11.75 10.68 13.29
N GLY A 292 12.07 9.46 12.88
CA GLY A 292 13.21 8.72 13.42
C GLY A 292 14.49 9.36 12.88
N LEU A 293 15.30 9.92 13.77
CA LEU A 293 16.66 10.45 13.59
C LEU A 293 17.27 10.23 12.19
N THR A 294 17.22 11.25 11.34
CA THR A 294 18.12 11.34 10.19
C THR A 294 19.50 11.69 10.74
N ILE A 295 20.42 10.73 10.73
CA ILE A 295 21.83 11.00 11.02
C ILE A 295 22.34 11.94 9.93
N VAL A 296 22.78 13.13 10.36
CA VAL A 296 23.52 14.11 9.56
C VAL A 296 24.89 13.55 9.18
#